data_AF-A0A392NPG4-F1
#
_entry.id   AF-A0A392NPG4-F1
#
_cell.length_a   1.000
_cell.length_b   1.000
_cell.length_c   1.000
_cell.angle_alpha   90.00
_cell.angle_beta   90.00
_cell.angle_gamma   90.00
#
_symmetry.space_group_name_H-M   'P 1'
#
loop_
_entity.id
_entity.type
_entity.pdbx_description
1 polymer ?
#
loop_
_entity_poly.entity_id
_entity_poly.type
_entity_poly.pdbx_seq_one_letter_code
_entity_poly.pdbx_strand_id
1 'polypeptide(L)'
;MEAINLLILDECHHAVKKHPYSLVMSEFYHTTPKEKRPSVFGMTASPVNLKGVSSQVDCAIKIRNLESKLDSIVCTIKDRKELEKHVPMPSEIVVEYDKAASLCYLHEQIKQMEAEVEEAAKSSSRKSKWQFMGARDAGAKEELRQVYGVSERTESDGAANLIQKLRAINYALSELGQWCAYKVAQSFLAALQNDERANYQLDVKFQESYL
;
A
#
# COMPACT_ATOMS: atom_id res chain seq x y z
N MET A 1 -21.30 -4.21 41.97
CA MET A 1 -20.02 -3.53 41.72
C MET A 1 -19.08 -3.51 42.94
N GLU A 2 -19.58 -3.77 44.16
CA GLU A 2 -18.82 -3.58 45.42
C GLU A 2 -17.54 -4.43 45.58
N ALA A 3 -17.36 -5.49 44.80
CA ALA A 3 -16.17 -6.34 44.82
C ALA A 3 -15.06 -5.90 43.83
N ILE A 4 -15.29 -4.82 43.09
CA ILE A 4 -14.39 -4.32 42.05
C ILE A 4 -13.90 -2.94 42.49
N ASN A 5 -12.59 -2.74 42.50
CA ASN A 5 -11.98 -1.45 42.84
C ASN A 5 -11.71 -0.58 41.61
N LEU A 6 -11.41 -1.19 40.46
CA LEU A 6 -11.04 -0.52 39.22
C LEU A 6 -11.70 -1.23 38.03
N LEU A 7 -12.36 -0.45 37.17
CA LEU A 7 -12.92 -0.89 35.90
C LEU A 7 -12.11 -0.26 34.75
N ILE A 8 -11.45 -1.09 33.96
CA ILE A 8 -10.69 -0.65 32.77
C ILE A 8 -11.52 -0.95 31.53
N LEU A 9 -11.73 0.06 30.69
CA LEU A 9 -12.47 -0.05 29.44
C LEU A 9 -11.55 0.31 28.26
N ASP A 10 -11.17 -0.69 27.49
CA ASP A 10 -10.49 -0.47 26.22
C ASP A 10 -11.49 -0.09 25.12
N GLU A 11 -11.10 0.80 24.22
CA GLU A 11 -11.98 1.47 23.25
C GLU A 11 -13.25 2.04 23.89
N CYS A 12 -13.05 2.82 24.97
CA CYS A 12 -14.12 3.33 25.82
C CYS A 12 -15.14 4.22 25.09
N HIS A 13 -14.77 4.77 23.93
CA HIS A 13 -15.64 5.55 23.04
C HIS A 13 -16.85 4.74 22.52
N HIS A 14 -16.83 3.40 22.64
CA HIS A 14 -17.97 2.53 22.35
C HIS A 14 -19.06 2.55 23.42
N ALA A 15 -18.85 3.16 24.60
CA ALA A 15 -19.81 3.21 25.71
C ALA A 15 -21.04 4.13 25.44
N VAL A 16 -21.67 3.96 24.28
CA VAL A 16 -22.82 4.72 23.81
C VAL A 16 -23.92 3.77 23.35
N LYS A 17 -25.16 4.27 23.25
CA LYS A 17 -26.32 3.50 22.75
C LYS A 17 -26.49 2.18 23.53
N LYS A 18 -26.70 1.07 22.81
CA LYS A 18 -26.90 -0.29 23.34
C LYS A 18 -25.60 -1.12 23.40
N HIS A 19 -24.43 -0.49 23.39
CA HIS A 19 -23.17 -1.22 23.55
C HIS A 19 -23.08 -1.85 24.96
N PRO A 20 -22.49 -3.05 25.13
CA PRO A 20 -22.35 -3.68 26.45
C PRO A 20 -21.75 -2.76 27.52
N TYR A 21 -20.74 -1.95 27.19
CA TYR A 21 -20.19 -0.96 28.12
C TYR A 21 -21.23 0.06 28.58
N SER A 22 -22.09 0.53 27.67
CA SER A 22 -23.17 1.45 28.01
C SER A 22 -24.14 0.81 29.01
N LEU A 23 -24.47 -0.48 28.82
CA LEU A 23 -25.35 -1.25 29.70
C LEU A 23 -24.70 -1.48 31.07
N VAL A 24 -23.43 -1.91 31.12
CA VAL A 24 -22.67 -2.07 32.37
C VAL A 24 -22.70 -0.76 33.17
N MET A 25 -22.46 0.37 32.51
CA MET A 25 -22.48 1.67 33.17
C MET A 25 -23.89 2.07 33.65
N SER A 26 -24.95 1.88 32.85
CA SER A 26 -26.31 2.28 33.26
C SER A 26 -26.95 1.35 34.29
N GLU A 27 -26.80 0.03 34.13
CA GLU A 27 -27.55 -0.95 34.92
C GLU A 27 -26.83 -1.34 36.22
N PHE A 28 -25.50 -1.28 36.23
CA PHE A 28 -24.70 -1.75 37.37
C PHE A 28 -23.86 -0.65 38.02
N TYR A 29 -23.20 0.22 37.24
CA TYR A 29 -22.36 1.27 37.81
C TYR A 29 -23.19 2.41 38.43
N HIS A 30 -24.07 3.04 37.63
CA HIS A 30 -24.82 4.22 38.06
C HIS A 30 -25.91 3.90 39.10
N THR A 31 -26.38 2.66 39.16
CA THR A 31 -27.30 2.16 40.20
C THR A 31 -26.61 1.88 41.53
N THR A 32 -25.27 1.72 41.54
CA THR A 32 -24.49 1.50 42.76
C THR A 32 -24.28 2.83 43.51
N PRO A 33 -24.39 2.86 44.86
CA PRO A 33 -24.05 4.04 45.67
C PRO A 33 -22.65 4.56 45.37
N LYS A 34 -22.47 5.89 45.36
CA LYS A 34 -21.22 6.53 44.91
C LYS A 34 -19.99 6.03 45.65
N GLU A 35 -20.13 5.76 46.95
CA GLU A 35 -19.06 5.32 47.85
C GLU A 35 -18.57 3.90 47.56
N LYS A 36 -19.36 3.14 46.77
CA LYS A 36 -19.09 1.73 46.44
C LYS A 36 -18.81 1.50 44.95
N ARG A 37 -18.66 2.58 44.17
CA ARG A 37 -18.33 2.49 42.74
C ARG A 37 -16.83 2.24 42.57
N PRO A 38 -16.42 1.32 41.67
CA PRO A 38 -15.04 1.24 41.26
C PRO A 38 -14.60 2.56 40.60
N SER A 39 -13.32 2.86 40.67
CA SER A 39 -12.74 3.86 39.77
C SER A 39 -12.83 3.38 38.33
N VAL A 40 -13.04 4.28 37.37
CA VAL A 40 -13.11 3.94 35.93
C VAL A 40 -11.90 4.51 35.21
N PHE A 41 -11.26 3.68 34.38
CA PHE A 41 -10.18 4.09 33.51
C PHE A 41 -10.50 3.66 32.07
N GLY A 42 -10.73 4.63 31.19
CA GLY A 42 -11.03 4.37 29.79
C GLY A 42 -9.86 4.77 28.90
N MET A 43 -9.52 3.89 27.95
CA MET A 43 -8.54 4.18 26.89
C MET A 43 -9.23 4.22 25.54
N THR A 44 -8.84 5.17 24.70
CA THR A 44 -9.30 5.27 23.30
C THR A 44 -8.34 6.16 22.52
N ALA A 45 -8.11 5.86 21.25
CA ALA A 45 -7.37 6.74 20.35
C ALA A 45 -8.17 8.01 20.02
N SER A 46 -9.51 7.93 19.99
CA SER A 46 -10.40 9.07 19.77
C SER A 46 -11.63 8.99 20.69
N PRO A 47 -11.94 10.04 21.47
CA PRO A 47 -13.13 10.04 22.33
C PRO A 47 -14.43 10.25 21.55
N VAL A 48 -14.37 10.63 20.27
CA VAL A 48 -15.55 10.98 19.47
C VAL A 48 -15.62 10.17 18.18
N ASN A 49 -16.77 9.54 17.97
CA ASN A 49 -17.15 9.00 16.67
C ASN A 49 -17.58 10.15 15.75
N LEU A 50 -16.83 10.37 14.66
CA LEU A 50 -17.03 11.45 13.69
C LEU A 50 -18.41 11.43 13.00
N LYS A 51 -19.17 10.33 13.10
CA LYS A 51 -20.54 10.24 12.57
C LYS A 51 -21.45 11.29 13.21
N GLY A 52 -21.89 12.27 12.43
CA GLY A 52 -22.78 13.35 12.89
C GLY A 52 -22.08 14.38 13.77
N VAL A 53 -20.79 14.65 13.54
CA VAL A 53 -20.13 15.86 14.04
C VAL A 53 -20.04 16.83 12.87
N SER A 54 -20.75 17.95 12.95
CA SER A 54 -20.69 19.02 11.95
C SER A 54 -19.92 20.25 12.45
N SER A 55 -19.71 20.35 13.77
CA SER A 55 -19.08 21.50 14.40
C SER A 55 -18.22 21.10 15.61
N GLN A 56 -17.35 22.01 16.05
CA GLN A 56 -16.59 21.86 17.28
C GLN A 56 -17.51 21.74 18.52
N VAL A 57 -18.67 22.40 18.47
CA VAL A 57 -19.68 22.33 19.54
C VAL A 57 -20.22 20.91 19.66
N ASP A 58 -20.54 20.26 18.55
CA ASP A 58 -21.01 18.87 18.53
C ASP A 58 -19.97 17.91 19.13
N CYS A 59 -18.69 18.15 18.82
CA CYS A 59 -17.57 17.41 19.41
C CYS A 59 -17.54 17.56 20.93
N ALA A 60 -17.58 18.80 21.43
CA ALA A 60 -17.55 19.07 22.88
C ALA A 60 -18.74 18.43 23.61
N ILE A 61 -19.94 18.45 23.01
CA ILE A 61 -21.13 17.80 23.57
C ILE A 61 -20.91 16.28 23.66
N LYS A 62 -20.38 15.65 22.61
CA LYS A 62 -20.13 14.21 22.60
C LYS A 62 -19.09 13.78 23.64
N ILE A 63 -18.01 14.57 23.80
CA ILE A 63 -17.00 14.33 24.83
C ILE A 63 -17.64 14.39 26.22
N ARG A 64 -18.40 15.45 26.52
CA ARG A 64 -19.10 15.58 27.81
C ARG A 64 -20.09 14.45 28.07
N ASN A 65 -20.79 13.99 27.04
CA ASN A 65 -21.69 12.84 27.17
C ASN A 65 -20.93 11.56 27.52
N LEU A 66 -19.75 11.34 26.91
CA LEU A 66 -18.90 10.21 27.22
C LEU A 66 -18.35 10.30 28.65
N GLU A 67 -17.85 11.47 29.06
CA GLU A 67 -17.38 11.75 30.42
C GLU A 67 -18.47 11.45 31.47
N SER A 68 -19.67 11.98 31.27
CA SER A 68 -20.82 11.75 32.13
C SER A 68 -21.23 10.26 32.18
N LYS A 69 -21.21 9.58 31.03
CA LYS A 69 -21.57 8.16 30.94
C LYS A 69 -20.57 7.28 31.67
N LEU A 70 -19.27 7.56 31.52
CA LEU A 70 -18.17 6.81 32.14
C LEU A 70 -17.83 7.27 33.56
N ASP A 71 -18.43 8.36 34.03
CA ASP A 71 -18.08 9.00 35.32
C ASP A 71 -16.57 9.27 35.40
N SER A 72 -16.03 9.85 34.32
CA SER A 72 -14.60 10.03 34.07
C SER A 72 -14.33 11.35 33.34
N ILE A 73 -13.07 11.79 33.31
CA ILE A 73 -12.63 13.00 32.61
C ILE A 73 -11.70 12.59 31.46
N VAL A 74 -11.85 13.20 30.29
CA VAL A 74 -10.95 12.97 29.16
C VAL A 74 -9.64 13.71 29.38
N CYS A 75 -8.55 12.96 29.46
CA CYS A 75 -7.20 13.48 29.59
C CYS A 75 -6.43 13.26 28.29
N THR A 76 -5.90 14.33 27.70
CA THR A 76 -5.02 14.27 26.52
C THR A 76 -3.68 14.94 26.83
N ILE A 77 -2.64 14.54 26.09
CA ILE A 77 -1.30 15.10 26.25
C ILE A 77 -1.32 16.57 25.80
N LYS A 78 -0.93 17.48 26.70
CA LYS A 78 -0.84 18.93 26.41
C LYS A 78 0.37 19.28 25.56
N ASP A 79 1.54 18.73 25.87
CA ASP A 79 2.77 18.95 25.11
C ASP A 79 3.06 17.75 24.20
N ARG A 80 2.84 17.93 22.90
CA ARG A 80 3.04 16.88 21.89
C ARG A 80 4.51 16.68 21.50
N LYS A 81 5.45 17.54 21.93
CA LYS A 81 6.85 17.45 21.52
C LYS A 81 7.51 16.12 21.90
N GLU A 82 7.15 15.56 23.05
CA GLU A 82 7.65 14.25 23.47
C GLU A 82 7.01 13.11 22.67
N LEU A 83 5.71 13.24 22.36
CA LEU A 83 4.98 12.27 21.57
C LEU A 83 5.48 12.22 20.12
N GLU A 84 5.75 13.37 19.51
CA GLU A 84 6.24 13.51 18.12
C GLU A 84 7.59 12.83 17.90
N LYS A 85 8.43 12.68 18.94
CA LYS A 85 9.70 11.94 18.87
C LYS A 85 9.49 10.43 18.71
N HIS A 86 8.36 9.91 19.20
CA HIS A 86 8.06 8.49 19.22
C HIS A 86 6.98 8.10 18.21
N VAL A 87 6.15 9.06 17.79
CA VAL A 87 5.03 8.88 16.87
C VAL A 87 5.21 9.85 15.70
N PRO A 88 5.94 9.45 14.64
CA PRO A 88 6.09 10.28 13.45
C PRO A 88 4.72 10.40 12.77
N MET A 89 4.16 11.62 12.73
CA MET A 89 2.92 11.87 11.99
C MET A 89 3.22 12.01 10.49
N PRO A 90 2.52 11.27 9.62
CA PRO A 90 2.68 11.41 8.17
C PRO A 90 2.13 12.76 7.71
N SER A 91 2.75 13.35 6.69
CA SER A 91 2.18 14.48 5.96
C SER A 91 1.08 13.99 5.02
N GLU A 92 -0.15 14.46 5.24
CA GLU A 92 -1.27 14.18 4.36
C GLU A 92 -1.35 15.22 3.24
N ILE A 93 -1.48 14.77 2.00
CA ILE A 93 -1.62 15.62 0.81
C ILE A 93 -2.81 15.13 0.01
N VAL A 94 -3.76 16.03 -0.25
CA VAL A 94 -4.89 15.76 -1.13
C VAL A 94 -4.49 16.11 -2.56
N VAL A 95 -4.53 15.12 -3.45
CA VAL A 95 -4.25 15.30 -4.87
C VAL A 95 -5.54 15.10 -5.66
N GLU A 96 -6.03 16.17 -6.27
CA GLU A 96 -7.21 16.13 -7.13
C GLU A 96 -6.83 15.69 -8.55
N TYR A 97 -7.69 14.88 -9.17
CA TYR A 97 -7.48 14.35 -10.51
C TYR A 97 -8.81 14.05 -11.21
N ASP A 98 -8.79 13.99 -12.54
CA ASP A 98 -10.01 13.85 -13.35
C ASP A 98 -10.74 12.52 -13.15
N LYS A 99 -12.08 12.57 -13.18
CA LYS A 99 -12.97 11.44 -12.86
C LYS A 99 -13.28 10.56 -14.08
N ALA A 100 -12.98 9.26 -13.95
CA ALA A 100 -13.58 8.11 -14.64
C ALA A 100 -13.40 7.95 -16.16
N ALA A 101 -13.54 8.99 -17.00
CA ALA A 101 -13.41 8.84 -18.45
C ALA A 101 -12.00 8.39 -18.87
N SER A 102 -10.98 8.88 -18.16
CA SER A 102 -9.59 8.48 -18.35
C SER A 102 -9.31 7.03 -17.91
N LEU A 103 -10.08 6.48 -16.96
CA LEU A 103 -9.83 5.14 -16.43
C LEU A 103 -10.15 4.04 -17.45
N CYS A 104 -11.31 4.11 -18.10
CA CYS A 104 -11.70 3.15 -19.13
C CYS A 104 -10.73 3.18 -20.32
N TYR A 105 -10.38 4.40 -20.76
CA TYR A 105 -9.43 4.60 -21.85
C TYR A 105 -8.03 4.07 -21.52
N LEU A 106 -7.54 4.29 -20.29
CA LEU A 106 -6.24 3.75 -19.85
C LEU A 106 -6.28 2.23 -19.72
N HIS A 107 -7.37 1.65 -19.22
CA HIS A 107 -7.55 0.20 -19.17
C HIS A 107 -7.49 -0.45 -20.56
N GLU A 108 -8.18 0.13 -21.53
CA GLU A 108 -8.18 -0.36 -22.91
C GLU A 108 -6.78 -0.26 -23.53
N GLN A 109 -6.09 0.86 -23.34
CA GLN A 109 -4.73 1.03 -23.83
C GLN A 109 -3.75 0.03 -23.21
N ILE A 110 -3.80 -0.19 -21.88
CA ILE A 110 -2.90 -1.15 -21.22
C ILE A 110 -3.18 -2.57 -21.73
N LYS A 111 -4.44 -2.95 -21.91
CA LYS A 111 -4.81 -4.25 -22.49
C LYS A 111 -4.32 -4.40 -23.94
N GLN A 112 -4.42 -3.33 -24.73
CA GLN A 112 -3.91 -3.34 -26.10
C GLN A 112 -2.39 -3.52 -26.10
N MET A 113 -1.66 -2.81 -25.23
CA MET A 113 -0.22 -2.99 -25.06
C MET A 113 0.14 -4.42 -24.62
N GLU A 114 -0.62 -5.03 -23.70
CA GLU A 114 -0.41 -6.42 -23.30
C GLU A 114 -0.53 -7.37 -24.50
N ALA A 115 -1.55 -7.19 -25.35
CA ALA A 115 -1.77 -8.01 -26.53
C ALA A 115 -0.66 -7.81 -27.59
N GLU A 116 -0.24 -6.56 -27.81
CA GLU A 116 0.85 -6.23 -28.75
C GLU A 116 2.18 -6.88 -28.31
N VAL A 117 2.49 -6.83 -27.01
CA VAL A 117 3.70 -7.49 -26.47
C VAL A 117 3.63 -9.01 -26.61
N GLU A 118 2.45 -9.60 -26.40
CA GLU A 118 2.26 -11.04 -26.56
C GLU A 118 2.43 -11.49 -28.02
N GLU A 119 1.87 -10.74 -28.98
CA GLU A 119 2.03 -11.02 -30.41
C GLU A 119 3.48 -10.77 -30.89
N ALA A 120 4.15 -9.74 -30.38
CA ALA A 120 5.58 -9.52 -30.63
C ALA A 120 6.44 -10.68 -30.11
N ALA A 121 6.13 -11.22 -28.92
CA ALA A 121 6.82 -12.40 -28.37
C ALA A 121 6.60 -13.65 -29.22
N LYS A 122 5.35 -13.92 -29.65
CA LYS A 122 5.01 -15.06 -30.51
C LYS A 122 5.69 -14.98 -31.88
N SER A 123 5.71 -13.79 -32.50
CA SER A 123 6.33 -13.58 -33.81
C SER A 123 7.85 -13.69 -33.76
N SER A 124 8.48 -13.25 -32.66
CA SER A 124 9.92 -13.38 -32.44
C SER A 124 10.35 -14.82 -32.13
N SER A 125 9.53 -15.59 -31.39
CA SER A 125 9.69 -17.04 -31.23
C SER A 125 9.62 -17.82 -32.56
N ARG A 126 8.77 -17.37 -33.50
CA ARG A 126 8.68 -17.95 -34.85
C ARG A 126 9.89 -17.61 -35.74
N LYS A 127 10.51 -16.43 -35.55
CA LYS A 127 11.73 -16.03 -36.28
C LYS A 127 13.01 -16.67 -35.71
N SER A 128 13.14 -16.81 -34.40
CA SER A 128 14.29 -17.46 -33.75
C SER A 128 14.39 -18.96 -34.05
N LYS A 129 13.30 -19.62 -34.46
CA LYS A 129 13.35 -21.00 -34.99
C LYS A 129 14.23 -21.13 -36.25
N TRP A 130 14.44 -20.06 -37.02
CA TRP A 130 15.34 -20.03 -38.19
C TRP A 130 16.81 -19.76 -37.84
N GLN A 131 17.14 -19.41 -36.59
CA GLN A 131 18.52 -19.29 -36.11
C GLN A 131 19.05 -20.58 -35.45
N PHE A 132 18.21 -21.61 -35.30
CA PHE A 132 18.59 -22.95 -34.87
C PHE A 132 18.94 -23.89 -36.05
N MET A 133 19.46 -23.37 -37.16
CA MET A 133 20.43 -24.16 -37.94
C MET A 133 21.71 -24.16 -37.13
N GLY A 134 21.78 -25.12 -36.21
CA GLY A 134 22.79 -25.17 -35.17
C GLY A 134 24.20 -25.33 -35.73
N ALA A 135 25.17 -24.96 -34.90
CA ALA A 135 26.60 -25.18 -35.07
C ALA A 135 27.03 -26.64 -35.32
N ARG A 136 26.10 -27.60 -35.53
CA ARG A 136 26.45 -28.93 -36.06
C ARG A 136 27.03 -28.86 -37.48
N ASP A 137 26.65 -27.84 -38.26
CA ASP A 137 27.17 -27.64 -39.62
C ASP A 137 28.42 -26.73 -39.66
N ALA A 138 28.78 -26.10 -38.54
CA ALA A 138 30.00 -25.31 -38.40
C ALA A 138 31.02 -26.13 -37.59
N GLY A 139 31.87 -26.88 -38.32
CA GLY A 139 32.85 -27.80 -37.79
C GLY A 139 33.53 -27.38 -36.49
N ALA A 140 33.61 -28.34 -35.59
CA ALA A 140 34.28 -28.34 -34.29
C ALA A 140 35.47 -27.36 -34.17
N LYS A 141 35.35 -26.39 -33.26
CA LYS A 141 36.44 -25.86 -32.46
C LYS A 141 35.90 -25.31 -31.14
N GLU A 142 36.38 -25.89 -30.05
CA GLU A 142 35.98 -25.61 -28.65
C GLU A 142 36.22 -24.17 -28.19
N GLU A 143 36.95 -23.36 -28.96
CA GLU A 143 37.33 -21.99 -28.62
C GLU A 143 36.20 -20.96 -28.81
N LEU A 144 35.17 -21.26 -29.61
CA LEU A 144 34.06 -20.33 -29.87
C LEU A 144 32.98 -20.32 -28.76
N ARG A 145 33.04 -21.24 -27.80
CA ARG A 145 32.10 -21.29 -26.67
C ARG A 145 32.36 -20.20 -25.62
N GLN A 146 33.54 -19.60 -25.58
CA GLN A 146 33.88 -18.56 -24.60
C GLN A 146 33.56 -17.14 -25.07
N VAL A 147 33.41 -16.90 -26.37
CA VAL A 147 33.12 -15.56 -26.93
C VAL A 147 31.61 -15.24 -26.93
N TYR A 148 30.77 -16.26 -26.94
CA TYR A 148 29.32 -16.10 -26.85
C TYR A 148 28.85 -16.34 -25.42
N GLY A 149 29.16 -15.38 -24.54
CA GLY A 149 28.40 -15.15 -23.31
C GLY A 149 26.99 -14.66 -23.65
N VAL A 150 26.20 -15.49 -24.34
CA VAL A 150 24.77 -15.26 -24.52
C VAL A 150 24.16 -15.54 -23.16
N SER A 151 24.01 -14.48 -22.37
CA SER A 151 23.04 -14.44 -21.29
C SER A 151 21.74 -15.04 -21.83
N GLU A 152 21.35 -16.22 -21.35
CA GLU A 152 20.08 -16.87 -21.67
C GLU A 152 18.91 -16.06 -21.04
N ARG A 153 18.81 -14.76 -21.35
CA ARG A 153 17.53 -14.06 -21.32
C ARG A 153 16.94 -14.26 -22.69
N THR A 154 16.06 -15.26 -22.80
CA THR A 154 15.29 -15.38 -24.03
C THR A 154 14.45 -14.11 -24.20
N GLU A 155 14.23 -13.65 -25.42
CA GLU A 155 13.32 -12.51 -25.68
C GLU A 155 11.92 -12.76 -25.07
N SER A 156 11.53 -14.03 -24.87
CA SER A 156 10.35 -14.44 -24.12
C SER A 156 10.38 -14.07 -22.63
N ASP A 157 11.55 -14.06 -21.97
CA ASP A 157 11.67 -13.66 -20.57
C ASP A 157 11.46 -12.15 -20.40
N GLY A 158 11.91 -11.36 -21.38
CA GLY A 158 11.68 -9.91 -21.44
C GLY A 158 10.20 -9.58 -21.65
N ALA A 159 9.54 -10.27 -22.59
CA ALA A 159 8.11 -10.08 -22.84
C ALA A 159 7.24 -10.51 -21.65
N ALA A 160 7.54 -11.64 -21.01
CA ALA A 160 6.83 -12.10 -19.82
C ALA A 160 6.95 -11.10 -18.66
N ASN A 161 8.14 -10.53 -18.46
CA ASN A 161 8.39 -9.50 -17.44
C ASN A 161 7.58 -8.21 -17.74
N LEU A 162 7.58 -7.76 -19.01
CA LEU A 162 6.81 -6.58 -19.41
C LEU A 162 5.30 -6.78 -19.25
N ILE A 163 4.77 -7.94 -19.64
CA ILE A 163 3.36 -8.29 -19.44
C ILE A 163 3.01 -8.28 -17.95
N GLN A 164 3.87 -8.84 -17.09
CA GLN A 164 3.63 -8.83 -15.64
C GLN A 164 3.59 -7.39 -15.08
N LYS A 165 4.45 -6.50 -15.56
CA LYS A 165 4.45 -5.07 -15.19
C LYS A 165 3.17 -4.37 -15.65
N LEU A 166 2.73 -4.59 -16.90
CA LEU A 166 1.48 -4.02 -17.43
C LEU A 166 0.27 -4.50 -16.62
N ARG A 167 0.20 -5.80 -16.29
CA ARG A 167 -0.86 -6.35 -15.44
C ARG A 167 -0.88 -5.73 -14.04
N ALA A 168 0.29 -5.47 -13.46
CA ALA A 168 0.39 -4.80 -12.17
C ALA A 168 -0.10 -3.34 -12.21
N ILE A 169 0.21 -2.60 -13.29
CA ILE A 169 -0.33 -1.25 -13.51
C ILE A 169 -1.85 -1.31 -13.68
N ASN A 170 -2.35 -2.27 -14.46
CA ASN A 170 -3.77 -2.47 -14.70
C ASN A 170 -4.53 -2.79 -13.40
N TYR A 171 -3.97 -3.65 -12.55
CA TYR A 171 -4.52 -3.96 -11.22
C TYR A 171 -4.56 -2.73 -10.32
N ALA A 172 -3.47 -1.96 -10.25
CA ALA A 172 -3.42 -0.73 -9.45
C ALA A 172 -4.45 0.30 -9.93
N LEU A 173 -4.70 0.37 -11.24
CA LEU A 173 -5.70 1.26 -11.82
C LEU A 173 -7.12 0.88 -11.38
N SER A 174 -7.45 -0.41 -11.33
CA SER A 174 -8.77 -0.90 -10.91
C SER A 174 -9.01 -0.77 -9.40
N GLU A 175 -8.03 -1.14 -8.56
CA GLU A 175 -8.25 -1.27 -7.11
C GLU A 175 -7.88 -0.02 -6.33
N LEU A 176 -6.87 0.73 -6.79
CA LEU A 176 -6.27 1.85 -6.05
C LEU A 176 -6.48 3.20 -6.75
N GLY A 177 -6.82 3.19 -8.04
CA GLY A 177 -7.08 4.36 -8.87
C GLY A 177 -5.87 4.88 -9.64
N GLN A 178 -6.11 5.89 -10.48
CA GLN A 178 -5.14 6.38 -11.47
C GLN A 178 -3.83 6.91 -10.90
N TRP A 179 -3.88 7.58 -9.74
CA TRP A 179 -2.67 8.10 -9.12
C TRP A 179 -1.71 6.97 -8.69
N CYS A 180 -2.25 5.93 -8.07
CA CYS A 180 -1.48 4.77 -7.67
C CYS A 180 -0.94 4.03 -8.89
N ALA A 181 -1.75 3.84 -9.93
CA ALA A 181 -1.30 3.25 -11.19
C ALA A 181 -0.15 4.03 -11.83
N TYR A 182 -0.24 5.36 -11.87
CA TYR A 182 0.84 6.24 -12.34
C TYR A 182 2.13 6.04 -11.52
N LYS A 183 2.03 5.97 -10.19
CA LYS A 183 3.20 5.74 -9.33
C LYS A 183 3.85 4.38 -9.55
N VAL A 184 3.06 3.34 -9.76
CA VAL A 184 3.56 2.01 -10.12
C VAL A 184 4.28 2.04 -11.47
N ALA A 185 3.66 2.65 -12.50
CA ALA A 185 4.26 2.79 -13.82
C ALA A 185 5.56 3.61 -13.79
N GLN A 186 5.58 4.72 -13.05
CA GLN A 186 6.76 5.56 -12.86
C GLN A 186 7.91 4.79 -12.19
N SER A 187 7.60 3.96 -11.18
CA SER A 187 8.59 3.12 -10.52
C SER A 187 9.19 2.09 -11.48
N PHE A 188 8.36 1.42 -12.29
CA PHE A 188 8.84 0.47 -13.31
C PHE A 188 9.69 1.14 -14.39
N LEU A 189 9.30 2.33 -14.85
CA LEU A 189 10.09 3.10 -15.82
C LEU A 189 11.45 3.50 -15.26
N ALA A 190 11.50 3.99 -14.02
CA ALA A 190 12.75 4.36 -13.35
C ALA A 190 13.68 3.13 -13.17
N ALA A 191 13.12 1.97 -12.83
CA ALA A 191 13.88 0.73 -12.71
C ALA A 191 14.49 0.31 -14.07
N LEU A 192 13.73 0.42 -15.16
CA LEU A 192 14.21 0.12 -16.51
C LEU A 192 15.34 1.06 -16.95
N GLN A 193 15.19 2.37 -16.72
CA GLN A 193 16.21 3.36 -17.06
C GLN A 193 17.53 3.16 -16.29
N ASN A 194 17.45 2.64 -15.05
CA ASN A 194 18.64 2.33 -14.27
C ASN A 194 19.35 1.04 -14.74
N ASP A 195 18.61 0.06 -15.24
CA ASP A 195 19.15 -1.21 -15.77
C ASP A 195 19.90 -0.99 -17.11
N GLU A 196 19.38 -0.12 -17.99
CA GLU A 196 20.07 0.26 -19.23
C GLU A 196 21.43 0.92 -18.98
N ARG A 197 21.55 1.76 -17.94
CA ARG A 197 22.83 2.39 -17.56
C ARG A 197 23.86 1.37 -17.08
N ALA A 198 23.43 0.30 -16.41
CA ALA A 198 24.32 -0.77 -15.97
C ALA A 198 24.81 -1.63 -17.15
N ASN A 199 23.95 -1.90 -18.12
CA ASN A 199 24.32 -2.63 -19.33
C ASN A 199 25.30 -1.84 -20.22
N TYR A 200 25.13 -0.52 -20.33
CA TYR A 200 26.07 0.33 -21.07
C TYR A 200 27.48 0.34 -20.44
N GLN A 201 27.57 0.30 -19.10
CA GLN A 201 28.85 0.19 -18.40
C GLN A 201 29.54 -1.17 -18.56
N LEU A 202 28.77 -2.25 -18.68
CA LEU A 202 29.30 -3.59 -18.97
C LEU A 202 29.87 -3.65 -20.39
N ASP A 203 29.18 -3.08 -21.36
CA ASP A 203 29.60 -3.05 -22.76
C ASP A 203 30.89 -2.21 -22.94
N VAL A 204 30.98 -1.06 -22.27
CA VAL A 204 32.20 -0.22 -22.27
C VAL A 204 33.38 -0.94 -21.61
N LYS A 205 33.18 -1.58 -20.44
CA LYS A 205 34.26 -2.33 -19.77
C LYS A 205 34.71 -3.54 -20.58
N PHE A 206 33.79 -4.22 -21.25
CA PHE A 206 34.10 -5.31 -22.16
C PHE A 206 34.95 -4.80 -23.33
N GLN A 207 34.54 -3.71 -23.97
CA GLN A 207 35.31 -3.08 -25.05
C GLN A 207 36.72 -2.62 -24.61
N GLU A 208 36.86 -2.02 -23.43
CA GLU A 208 38.17 -1.60 -22.88
C GLU A 208 39.09 -2.76 -22.52
N SER A 209 38.54 -3.95 -22.25
CA SER A 209 39.34 -5.14 -21.89
C SER A 209 39.78 -5.98 -23.09
N TYR A 210 39.24 -5.73 -24.28
CA TYR A 210 39.50 -6.50 -25.50
C TYR A 210 39.93 -5.65 -26.72
N LEU A 211 40.22 -4.36 -26.51
CA LEU A 211 40.91 -3.45 -27.42
C LEU A 211 42.24 -3.01 -26.81
#